data_AF-A0A4U1G102-F1
#
_entry.id   AF-A0A4U1G102-F1
#
_cell.length_a   1.000
_cell.length_b   1.000
_cell.length_c   1.000
_cell.angle_alpha   90.00
_cell.angle_beta   90.00
_cell.angle_gamma   90.00
#
_symmetry.space_group_name_H-M   'P 1'
#
loop_
_entity.id
_entity.type
_entity.pdbx_description
1 polymer ?
#
loop_
_entity_poly.entity_id
_entity_poly.type
_entity_poly.pdbx_seq_one_letter_code
_entity_poly.pdbx_strand_id
1 'polypeptide(L)'
;MEAFEPKSSFYDASELNLLPEYSVYKRGLNELFQIDFSTLSIQDLGHRIMDKLVLLHNLYRKFDINELANTKFYRVRSNIQDKDLHKLSSYSYPKAGLCAKNQRANLSNTTVFYCGDAAWGAILESRPSINSILYLSIWNVKPHRELKASICLSREMSLNNPLNFMAKEIHKFTEEHLKIYNNDKVEQLKLMHEFIPVLINNDKPPYYLSSWLCYQILNENECDFLIYPSSVNEEYNNFAVNPEVVDAFFELEKIIKFKVTGDGVGSVKLRNGNIGEVVNNRVVYRPYDNSDDNFIDSILK
;
A
#
# COMPACT_ATOMS: atom_id res chain seq x y z
N MET A 1 -9.56 -7.10 -21.18
CA MET A 1 -9.20 -6.08 -20.19
C MET A 1 -10.34 -5.10 -20.16
N GLU A 2 -11.27 -5.29 -19.24
CA GLU A 2 -12.23 -4.24 -18.93
C GLU A 2 -11.49 -3.06 -18.31
N ALA A 3 -11.92 -1.86 -18.70
CA ALA A 3 -11.28 -0.61 -18.40
C ALA A 3 -11.39 -0.26 -16.91
N PHE A 4 -10.58 0.70 -16.47
CA PHE A 4 -10.80 1.39 -15.21
C PHE A 4 -12.24 1.89 -15.15
N GLU A 5 -12.92 1.64 -14.03
CA GLU A 5 -14.29 2.09 -13.84
C GLU A 5 -14.30 3.30 -12.89
N PRO A 6 -14.89 4.43 -13.30
CA PRO A 6 -15.18 5.49 -12.36
C PRO A 6 -16.24 5.01 -11.35
N LYS A 7 -16.15 5.46 -10.08
CA LYS A 7 -17.37 5.57 -9.26
C LYS A 7 -18.32 6.46 -10.06
N SER A 8 -19.61 6.13 -10.15
CA SER A 8 -20.65 6.95 -10.80
C SER A 8 -20.30 8.46 -10.78
N SER A 9 -20.10 9.04 -11.99
CA SER A 9 -19.49 10.35 -12.29
C SER A 9 -18.07 10.56 -11.74
N PHE A 10 -17.08 10.46 -12.64
CA PHE A 10 -15.67 10.82 -12.47
C PHE A 10 -15.55 12.31 -12.10
N TYR A 11 -15.70 12.64 -10.81
CA TYR A 11 -15.95 14.00 -10.28
C TYR A 11 -17.18 14.68 -10.91
N ASP A 12 -18.09 15.20 -10.10
CA ASP A 12 -19.13 16.07 -10.66
C ASP A 12 -18.48 17.34 -11.24
N ALA A 13 -19.01 17.86 -12.34
CA ALA A 13 -18.63 19.16 -12.87
C ALA A 13 -18.68 20.25 -11.79
N SER A 14 -19.61 20.15 -10.82
CA SER A 14 -19.67 21.05 -9.67
C SER A 14 -18.42 20.97 -8.78
N GLU A 15 -17.87 19.78 -8.53
CA GLU A 15 -16.65 19.55 -7.78
C GLU A 15 -15.42 20.06 -8.55
N LEU A 16 -15.36 19.81 -9.86
CA LEU A 16 -14.27 20.28 -10.71
C LEU A 16 -14.16 21.81 -10.74
N ASN A 17 -15.29 22.50 -10.63
CA ASN A 17 -15.32 23.96 -10.57
C ASN A 17 -14.74 24.53 -9.27
N LEU A 18 -14.56 23.71 -8.23
CA LEU A 18 -13.86 24.12 -7.00
C LEU A 18 -12.35 24.18 -7.18
N LEU A 19 -11.79 23.51 -8.19
CA LEU A 19 -10.35 23.50 -8.43
C LEU A 19 -9.86 24.91 -8.82
N PRO A 20 -8.84 25.46 -8.13
CA PRO A 20 -8.33 26.77 -8.45
C PRO A 20 -7.55 26.78 -9.78
N GLU A 21 -7.09 27.97 -10.17
CA GLU A 21 -6.15 28.11 -11.28
C GLU A 21 -4.92 27.23 -11.08
N TYR A 22 -4.39 26.64 -12.16
CA TYR A 22 -3.31 25.64 -12.10
C TYR A 22 -2.11 26.09 -11.25
N SER A 23 -1.66 27.33 -11.43
CA SER A 23 -0.51 27.89 -10.69
C SER A 23 -0.78 28.07 -9.20
N VAL A 24 -2.02 28.40 -8.83
CA VAL A 24 -2.48 28.50 -7.43
C VAL A 24 -2.59 27.11 -6.82
N TYR A 25 -3.19 26.17 -7.55
CA TYR A 25 -3.34 24.79 -7.10
C TYR A 25 -1.98 24.13 -6.82
N LYS A 26 -1.05 24.24 -7.78
CA LYS A 26 0.32 23.75 -7.64
C LYS A 26 1.05 24.31 -6.43
N ARG A 27 0.86 25.60 -6.15
CA ARG A 27 1.42 26.22 -4.95
C ARG A 27 0.79 25.65 -3.69
N GLY A 28 -0.53 25.53 -3.64
CA GLY A 28 -1.25 24.95 -2.52
C GLY A 28 -0.82 23.51 -2.19
N LEU A 29 -0.66 22.66 -3.21
CA LEU A 29 -0.15 21.31 -3.03
C LEU A 29 1.28 21.30 -2.45
N ASN A 30 2.17 22.16 -2.96
CA ASN A 30 3.54 22.26 -2.44
C ASN A 30 3.60 22.80 -1.00
N GLU A 31 2.68 23.70 -0.63
CA GLU A 31 2.57 24.23 0.74
C GLU A 31 2.23 23.12 1.75
N LEU A 32 1.55 22.03 1.34
CA LEU A 32 1.26 20.92 2.25
C LEU A 32 2.53 20.31 2.88
N PHE A 33 3.66 20.27 2.15
CA PHE A 33 4.92 19.77 2.72
C PHE A 33 5.58 20.73 3.72
N GLN A 34 5.10 21.97 3.82
CA GLN A 34 5.67 23.03 4.65
C GLN A 34 4.86 23.29 5.93
N ILE A 35 3.63 22.77 6.00
CA ILE A 35 2.75 22.96 7.16
C ILE A 35 3.17 22.01 8.29
N ASP A 36 3.22 22.55 9.51
CA ASP A 36 3.34 21.73 10.72
C ASP A 36 1.97 21.22 11.16
N PHE A 37 1.76 19.92 11.03
CA PHE A 37 0.52 19.24 11.42
C PHE A 37 0.55 18.68 12.85
N SER A 38 1.67 18.83 13.58
CA SER A 38 1.89 18.12 14.84
C SER A 38 0.93 18.49 15.98
N THR A 39 0.33 19.67 15.89
CA THR A 39 -0.57 20.23 16.90
C THR A 39 -2.05 20.14 16.52
N LEU A 40 -2.36 19.66 15.31
CA LEU A 40 -3.73 19.65 14.80
C LEU A 40 -4.50 18.40 15.23
N SER A 41 -5.81 18.58 15.46
CA SER A 41 -6.73 17.45 15.56
C SER A 41 -6.85 16.73 14.21
N ILE A 42 -7.35 15.49 14.18
CA ILE A 42 -7.57 14.77 12.92
C ILE A 42 -8.58 15.50 12.01
N GLN A 43 -9.57 16.18 12.59
CA GLN A 43 -10.53 16.98 11.84
C GLN A 43 -9.86 18.21 11.21
N ASP A 44 -9.09 18.97 11.99
CA ASP A 44 -8.38 20.15 11.49
C ASP A 44 -7.30 19.78 10.48
N LEU A 45 -6.60 18.66 10.69
CA LEU A 45 -5.69 18.06 9.72
C LEU A 45 -6.40 17.83 8.39
N GLY A 46 -7.58 17.20 8.42
CA GLY A 46 -8.37 16.94 7.21
C GLY A 46 -8.81 18.22 6.52
N HIS A 47 -9.31 19.21 7.26
CA HIS A 47 -9.66 20.52 6.70
C HIS A 47 -8.45 21.19 6.03
N ARG A 48 -7.29 21.22 6.70
CA ARG A 48 -6.07 21.82 6.15
C ARG A 48 -5.56 21.12 4.90
N ILE A 49 -5.67 19.80 4.85
CA ILE A 49 -5.31 19.02 3.66
C ILE A 49 -6.28 19.36 2.52
N MET A 50 -7.59 19.33 2.78
CA MET A 50 -8.61 19.56 1.77
C MET A 50 -8.70 21.02 1.30
N ASP A 51 -8.31 21.99 2.12
CA ASP A 51 -8.16 23.40 1.70
C ASP A 51 -7.15 23.55 0.54
N LYS A 52 -6.18 22.63 0.45
CA LYS A 52 -5.11 22.65 -0.56
C LYS A 52 -5.33 21.63 -1.66
N LEU A 53 -5.76 20.42 -1.30
CA LEU A 53 -6.00 19.32 -2.22
C LEU A 53 -7.34 19.48 -2.96
N VAL A 54 -8.34 20.12 -2.36
CA VAL A 54 -9.68 20.40 -2.90
C VAL A 54 -10.53 19.16 -3.20
N LEU A 55 -9.97 18.15 -3.88
CA LEU A 55 -10.62 16.91 -4.27
C LEU A 55 -9.84 15.70 -3.74
N LEU A 56 -10.55 14.67 -3.30
CA LEU A 56 -9.92 13.39 -2.96
C LEU A 56 -9.75 12.54 -4.21
N HIS A 57 -8.64 11.82 -4.28
CA HIS A 57 -8.44 10.81 -5.32
C HIS A 57 -9.51 9.73 -5.21
N ASN A 58 -10.35 9.63 -6.24
CA ASN A 58 -11.51 8.73 -6.28
C ASN A 58 -11.38 7.65 -7.37
N LEU A 59 -10.17 7.43 -7.90
CA LEU A 59 -9.96 6.45 -8.95
C LEU A 59 -9.62 5.08 -8.37
N TYR A 60 -10.30 4.09 -8.91
CA TYR A 60 -10.00 2.70 -8.61
C TYR A 60 -10.00 1.87 -9.90
N ARG A 61 -9.33 0.72 -9.80
CA ARG A 61 -9.43 -0.38 -10.73
C ARG A 61 -10.17 -1.51 -10.04
N LYS A 62 -11.08 -2.16 -10.76
CA LYS A 62 -11.58 -3.47 -10.36
C LYS A 62 -10.64 -4.54 -10.88
N PHE A 63 -10.32 -5.48 -10.01
CA PHE A 63 -9.54 -6.66 -10.35
C PHE A 63 -10.48 -7.85 -10.44
N ASP A 64 -10.44 -8.53 -11.59
CA ASP A 64 -11.15 -9.78 -11.76
C ASP A 64 -10.62 -10.84 -10.80
N ILE A 65 -11.49 -11.80 -10.48
CA ILE A 65 -11.15 -12.93 -9.60
C ILE A 65 -9.86 -13.64 -10.08
N ASN A 66 -9.73 -13.82 -11.39
CA ASN A 66 -8.61 -14.53 -12.00
C ASN A 66 -7.30 -13.72 -11.99
N GLU A 67 -7.37 -12.39 -11.96
CA GLU A 67 -6.17 -11.53 -11.94
C GLU A 67 -5.41 -11.68 -10.62
N LEU A 68 -6.14 -11.74 -9.50
CA LEU A 68 -5.55 -11.82 -8.16
C LEU A 68 -5.33 -13.25 -7.66
N ALA A 69 -6.02 -14.25 -8.24
CA ALA A 69 -5.95 -15.64 -7.78
C ALA A 69 -4.53 -16.23 -7.78
N ASN A 70 -3.63 -15.70 -8.62
CA ASN A 70 -2.25 -16.15 -8.73
C ASN A 70 -1.24 -15.16 -8.13
N THR A 71 -1.71 -14.08 -7.51
CA THR A 71 -0.85 -13.06 -6.90
C THR A 71 -0.49 -13.45 -5.48
N LYS A 72 0.81 -13.38 -5.16
CA LYS A 72 1.32 -13.55 -3.80
C LYS A 72 1.57 -12.20 -3.16
N PHE A 73 1.19 -12.09 -1.90
CA PHE A 73 1.46 -10.92 -1.07
C PHE A 73 2.40 -11.29 0.07
N TYR A 74 3.33 -10.37 0.34
CA TYR A 74 4.41 -10.59 1.29
C TYR A 74 4.31 -9.61 2.44
N ARG A 75 4.38 -10.11 3.67
CA ARG A 75 4.34 -9.27 4.87
C ARG A 75 5.41 -9.71 5.86
N VAL A 76 6.20 -8.76 6.33
CA VAL A 76 7.25 -9.01 7.32
C VAL A 76 6.83 -8.49 8.69
N ARG A 77 7.08 -9.29 9.74
CA ARG A 77 6.89 -8.90 11.13
C ARG A 77 8.14 -9.17 11.97
N SER A 78 8.52 -8.21 12.82
CA SER A 78 9.66 -8.30 13.75
C SER A 78 9.24 -8.47 15.22
N ASN A 79 8.01 -8.07 15.57
CA ASN A 79 7.52 -7.90 16.94
C ASN A 79 6.44 -8.93 17.33
N ILE A 80 6.71 -10.21 17.05
CA ILE A 80 5.76 -11.30 17.36
C ILE A 80 6.34 -12.43 18.21
N GLN A 81 7.59 -12.29 18.66
CA GLN A 81 8.27 -13.34 19.42
C GLN A 81 7.55 -13.69 20.73
N ASP A 82 6.93 -12.69 21.37
CA ASP A 82 6.13 -12.87 22.60
C ASP A 82 4.67 -13.26 22.32
N LYS A 83 4.28 -13.45 21.05
CA LYS A 83 2.94 -13.88 20.66
C LYS A 83 2.91 -15.39 20.45
N ASP A 84 1.71 -15.94 20.45
CA ASP A 84 1.48 -17.34 20.06
C ASP A 84 1.74 -17.52 18.56
N LEU A 85 2.94 -18.00 18.23
CA LEU A 85 3.40 -18.21 16.87
C LEU A 85 2.62 -19.31 16.13
N HIS A 86 1.76 -20.09 16.80
CA HIS A 86 0.91 -21.09 16.16
C HIS A 86 -0.41 -20.54 15.62
N LYS A 87 -0.76 -19.28 15.93
CA LYS A 87 -1.97 -18.63 15.43
C LYS A 87 -1.71 -17.87 14.13
N LEU A 88 -2.60 -18.02 13.14
CA LEU A 88 -2.53 -17.24 11.89
C LEU A 88 -2.57 -15.73 12.15
N SER A 89 -3.38 -15.30 13.12
CA SER A 89 -3.53 -13.89 13.49
C SER A 89 -2.24 -13.25 14.02
N SER A 90 -1.24 -14.04 14.43
CA SER A 90 0.09 -13.51 14.79
C SER A 90 0.82 -12.91 13.60
N TYR A 91 0.53 -13.36 12.36
CA TYR A 91 1.17 -12.90 11.13
C TYR A 91 0.34 -11.87 10.36
N SER A 92 -0.95 -11.77 10.68
CA SER A 92 -1.87 -10.81 10.06
C SER A 92 -1.67 -9.37 10.55
N TYR A 93 -2.70 -8.53 10.36
CA TYR A 93 -2.79 -7.15 10.83
C TYR A 93 -3.00 -7.09 12.36
N PRO A 94 -2.47 -6.07 13.05
CA PRO A 94 -2.69 -5.88 14.49
C PRO A 94 -4.13 -5.44 14.79
N LYS A 95 -4.60 -5.62 16.03
CA LYS A 95 -5.87 -5.01 16.46
C LYS A 95 -5.76 -3.48 16.44
N ALA A 96 -6.81 -2.79 16.03
CA ALA A 96 -6.89 -1.34 15.92
C ALA A 96 -6.34 -0.60 17.15
N GLY A 97 -6.78 -0.94 18.37
CA GLY A 97 -6.30 -0.32 19.61
C GLY A 97 -4.83 -0.58 19.98
N LEU A 98 -4.11 -1.43 19.24
CA LEU A 98 -2.66 -1.61 19.38
C LEU A 98 -1.86 -0.72 18.42
N CYS A 99 -2.53 -0.06 17.46
CA CYS A 99 -1.92 0.86 16.50
C CYS A 99 -1.83 2.28 17.07
N ALA A 100 -1.00 2.48 18.09
CA ALA A 100 -0.96 3.76 18.81
C ALA A 100 -0.47 4.97 17.99
N LYS A 101 0.13 4.75 16.81
CA LYS A 101 0.71 5.79 15.96
C LYS A 101 0.20 5.66 14.53
N ASN A 102 0.10 6.80 13.86
CA ASN A 102 -0.09 6.88 12.43
C ASN A 102 1.03 6.13 11.69
N GLN A 103 0.65 5.48 10.60
CA GLN A 103 1.55 4.94 9.58
C GLN A 103 1.07 5.44 8.21
N ARG A 104 1.84 5.21 7.15
CA ARG A 104 1.57 5.79 5.83
C ARG A 104 0.14 5.59 5.30
N ALA A 105 -0.54 4.50 5.65
CA ALA A 105 -1.88 4.20 5.18
C ALA A 105 -2.92 3.98 6.28
N ASN A 106 -2.62 4.33 7.54
CA ASN A 106 -3.61 4.27 8.60
C ASN A 106 -3.38 5.33 9.69
N LEU A 107 -4.48 5.85 10.20
CA LEU A 107 -4.52 6.71 11.39
C LEU A 107 -4.24 5.89 12.67
N SER A 108 -3.88 6.59 13.74
CA SER A 108 -3.78 5.99 15.08
C SER A 108 -5.10 5.36 15.49
N ASN A 109 -5.05 4.22 16.16
CA ASN A 109 -6.19 3.41 16.59
C ASN A 109 -7.04 2.84 15.44
N THR A 110 -6.52 2.81 14.21
CA THR A 110 -7.09 2.05 13.10
C THR A 110 -6.11 0.98 12.63
N THR A 111 -6.57 0.03 11.81
CA THR A 111 -5.71 -1.06 11.32
C THR A 111 -5.91 -1.27 9.83
N VAL A 112 -4.80 -1.59 9.18
CA VAL A 112 -4.75 -2.08 7.80
C VAL A 112 -3.76 -3.23 7.74
N PHE A 113 -3.92 -4.08 6.75
CA PHE A 113 -2.93 -5.10 6.45
C PHE A 113 -1.94 -4.57 5.43
N TYR A 114 -0.77 -4.17 5.92
CA TYR A 114 0.39 -3.86 5.09
C TYR A 114 1.03 -5.13 4.52
N CYS A 115 1.23 -5.14 3.21
CA CYS A 115 2.01 -6.13 2.47
C CYS A 115 2.68 -5.49 1.24
N GLY A 116 3.54 -6.24 0.57
CA GLY A 116 4.14 -5.89 -0.73
C GLY A 116 3.90 -6.97 -1.78
N ASP A 117 4.15 -6.63 -3.03
CA ASP A 117 4.14 -7.55 -4.18
C ASP A 117 5.44 -8.36 -4.32
N ALA A 118 6.51 -7.92 -3.67
CA ALA A 118 7.80 -8.61 -3.66
C ALA A 118 8.26 -8.95 -2.23
N ALA A 119 8.76 -10.16 -2.04
CA ALA A 119 9.29 -10.59 -0.73
C ALA A 119 10.44 -9.69 -0.27
N TRP A 120 11.36 -9.40 -1.17
CA TRP A 120 12.50 -8.54 -0.87
C TRP A 120 12.08 -7.10 -0.54
N GLY A 121 11.12 -6.55 -1.28
CA GLY A 121 10.53 -5.25 -0.98
C GLY A 121 9.93 -5.19 0.42
N ALA A 122 9.14 -6.21 0.81
CA ALA A 122 8.56 -6.30 2.15
C ALA A 122 9.63 -6.41 3.26
N ILE A 123 10.76 -7.09 2.98
CA ILE A 123 11.89 -7.18 3.91
C ILE A 123 12.54 -5.81 4.08
N LEU A 124 12.87 -5.11 2.99
CA LEU A 124 13.51 -3.80 3.04
C LEU A 124 12.61 -2.75 3.70
N GLU A 125 11.31 -2.73 3.40
CA GLU A 125 10.33 -1.82 4.02
C GLU A 125 10.18 -2.04 5.53
N SER A 126 10.47 -3.25 6.03
CA SER A 126 10.47 -3.52 7.47
C SER A 126 11.63 -2.86 8.23
N ARG A 127 12.61 -2.28 7.50
CA ARG A 127 13.82 -1.62 8.03
C ARG A 127 14.52 -2.48 9.08
N PRO A 128 14.93 -3.70 8.72
CA PRO A 128 15.49 -4.65 9.66
C PRO A 128 16.74 -4.11 10.35
N SER A 129 16.86 -4.36 11.65
CA SER A 129 18.11 -4.16 12.38
C SER A 129 18.96 -5.43 12.32
N ILE A 130 20.29 -5.27 12.33
CA ILE A 130 21.21 -6.40 12.48
C ILE A 130 20.84 -7.20 13.74
N ASN A 131 20.91 -8.53 13.65
CA ASN A 131 20.49 -9.49 14.66
C ASN A 131 18.99 -9.60 14.94
N SER A 132 18.13 -8.80 14.32
CA SER A 132 16.69 -8.97 14.46
C SER A 132 16.22 -10.29 13.85
N ILE A 133 15.22 -10.90 14.49
CA ILE A 133 14.51 -12.07 13.96
C ILE A 133 13.22 -11.56 13.34
N LEU A 134 13.03 -11.91 12.08
CA LEU A 134 11.88 -11.52 11.29
C LEU A 134 11.11 -12.75 10.80
N TYR A 135 9.86 -12.51 10.47
CA TYR A 135 8.92 -13.49 9.96
C TYR A 135 8.32 -12.95 8.67
N LEU A 136 8.75 -13.48 7.53
CA LEU A 136 8.13 -13.21 6.23
C LEU A 136 6.97 -14.18 6.05
N SER A 137 5.76 -13.64 6.01
CA SER A 137 4.54 -14.38 5.71
C SER A 137 4.14 -14.18 4.25
N ILE A 138 3.73 -15.27 3.61
CA ILE A 138 3.36 -15.33 2.19
C ILE A 138 1.88 -15.65 2.13
N TRP A 139 1.12 -14.80 1.44
CA TRP A 139 -0.34 -14.86 1.40
C TRP A 139 -0.81 -15.00 -0.04
N ASN A 140 -1.74 -15.91 -0.26
CA ASN A 140 -2.48 -16.02 -1.51
C ASN A 140 -3.82 -15.30 -1.37
N VAL A 141 -4.38 -14.82 -2.48
CA VAL A 141 -5.72 -14.24 -2.51
C VAL A 141 -6.65 -15.20 -3.24
N LYS A 142 -7.79 -15.52 -2.63
CA LYS A 142 -8.87 -16.32 -3.21
C LYS A 142 -10.17 -15.52 -3.21
N PRO A 143 -10.26 -14.49 -4.07
CA PRO A 143 -11.45 -13.66 -4.11
C PRO A 143 -12.61 -14.44 -4.71
N HIS A 144 -13.82 -14.26 -4.17
CA HIS A 144 -15.06 -14.78 -4.77
C HIS A 144 -15.93 -13.66 -5.36
N ARG A 145 -15.35 -12.46 -5.48
CA ARG A 145 -15.92 -11.27 -6.13
C ARG A 145 -14.78 -10.42 -6.70
N GLU A 146 -15.10 -9.46 -7.56
CA GLU A 146 -14.16 -8.40 -7.93
C GLU A 146 -13.70 -7.63 -6.69
N LEU A 147 -12.42 -7.25 -6.68
CA LEU A 147 -11.86 -6.38 -5.65
C LEU A 147 -11.50 -5.03 -6.24
N LYS A 148 -11.80 -3.94 -5.52
CA LYS A 148 -11.49 -2.57 -5.92
C LYS A 148 -10.16 -2.12 -5.32
N ALA A 149 -9.23 -1.66 -6.16
CA ALA A 149 -8.00 -1.04 -5.70
C ALA A 149 -7.90 0.42 -6.11
N SER A 150 -7.61 1.30 -5.16
CA SER A 150 -7.16 2.64 -5.51
C SER A 150 -5.67 2.62 -5.89
N ILE A 151 -5.32 3.28 -6.99
CA ILE A 151 -3.99 3.24 -7.60
C ILE A 151 -3.28 4.57 -7.39
N CYS A 152 -2.44 4.65 -6.36
CA CYS A 152 -1.62 5.80 -6.06
C CYS A 152 -0.18 5.61 -6.56
N LEU A 153 -0.02 5.38 -7.87
CA LEU A 153 1.27 5.16 -8.52
C LEU A 153 1.62 6.30 -9.48
N SER A 154 2.93 6.58 -9.60
CA SER A 154 3.44 7.60 -10.52
C SER A 154 3.51 7.06 -11.96
N ARG A 155 3.18 7.90 -12.94
CA ARG A 155 3.38 7.60 -14.37
C ARG A 155 4.85 7.37 -14.72
N GLU A 156 5.74 8.05 -13.99
CA GLU A 156 7.20 8.05 -14.18
C GLU A 156 7.90 6.96 -13.36
N MET A 157 7.17 5.97 -12.83
CA MET A 157 7.78 4.85 -12.11
C MET A 157 8.69 4.01 -13.03
N SER A 158 9.65 3.29 -12.44
CA SER A 158 10.59 2.44 -13.19
C SER A 158 9.88 1.49 -14.16
N LEU A 159 10.46 1.30 -15.35
CA LEU A 159 9.99 0.32 -16.33
C LEU A 159 10.14 -1.12 -15.84
N ASN A 160 11.02 -1.37 -14.88
CA ASN A 160 11.21 -2.69 -14.26
C ASN A 160 10.13 -3.00 -13.22
N ASN A 161 9.38 -1.99 -12.75
CA ASN A 161 8.31 -2.22 -11.80
C ASN A 161 7.15 -2.97 -12.50
N PRO A 162 6.67 -4.10 -11.95
CA PRO A 162 5.62 -4.91 -12.59
C PRO A 162 4.29 -4.16 -12.77
N LEU A 163 4.04 -3.10 -12.01
CA LEU A 163 2.83 -2.28 -12.09
C LEU A 163 2.99 -1.01 -12.93
N ASN A 164 4.13 -0.83 -13.63
CA ASN A 164 4.37 0.33 -14.52
C ASN A 164 3.25 0.52 -15.55
N PHE A 165 2.82 -0.59 -16.17
CA PHE A 165 1.74 -0.58 -17.15
C PHE A 165 0.44 -0.05 -16.53
N MET A 166 0.06 -0.56 -15.36
CA MET A 166 -1.15 -0.14 -14.65
C MET A 166 -1.11 1.34 -14.27
N ALA A 167 0.04 1.85 -13.83
CA ALA A 167 0.21 3.27 -13.57
C ALA A 167 0.01 4.11 -14.84
N LYS A 168 0.63 3.72 -15.96
CA LYS A 168 0.43 4.44 -17.23
C LYS A 168 -1.01 4.42 -17.70
N GLU A 169 -1.71 3.29 -17.54
CA GLU A 169 -3.11 3.19 -17.93
C GLU A 169 -4.03 4.07 -17.08
N ILE A 170 -3.87 4.13 -15.75
CA ILE A 170 -4.73 4.98 -14.92
C ILE A 170 -4.55 6.47 -15.25
N HIS A 171 -3.30 6.89 -15.49
CA HIS A 171 -3.00 8.26 -15.91
C HIS A 171 -3.58 8.55 -17.30
N LYS A 172 -3.42 7.63 -18.27
CA LYS A 172 -4.04 7.77 -19.60
C LYS A 172 -5.57 7.84 -19.52
N PHE A 173 -6.18 6.96 -18.74
CA PHE A 173 -7.63 6.93 -18.52
C PHE A 173 -8.13 8.27 -17.99
N THR A 174 -7.43 8.82 -16.99
CA THR A 174 -7.71 10.14 -16.41
C THR A 174 -7.66 11.23 -17.49
N GLU A 175 -6.62 11.24 -18.33
CA GLU A 175 -6.47 12.22 -19.41
C GLU A 175 -7.59 12.15 -20.45
N GLU A 176 -7.99 10.94 -20.83
CA GLU A 176 -8.99 10.71 -21.87
C GLU A 176 -10.41 11.00 -21.37
N HIS A 177 -10.76 10.55 -20.16
CA HIS A 177 -12.07 10.80 -19.58
C HIS A 177 -12.26 12.29 -19.26
N LEU A 178 -11.25 12.97 -18.73
CA LEU A 178 -11.40 14.38 -18.35
C LEU A 178 -11.60 15.34 -19.52
N LYS A 179 -11.02 15.02 -20.68
CA LYS A 179 -11.26 15.78 -21.92
C LYS A 179 -12.74 15.78 -22.33
N ILE A 180 -13.49 14.75 -21.93
CA ILE A 180 -14.92 14.61 -22.27
C ILE A 180 -15.78 15.49 -21.36
N TYR A 181 -15.43 15.64 -20.07
CA TYR A 181 -16.29 16.28 -19.07
C TYR A 181 -15.94 17.73 -18.75
N ASN A 182 -14.65 18.11 -18.74
CA ASN A 182 -14.24 19.50 -18.48
C ASN A 182 -12.77 19.74 -18.87
N ASN A 183 -12.53 20.14 -20.12
CA ASN A 183 -11.16 20.26 -20.67
C ASN A 183 -10.28 21.28 -19.89
N ASP A 184 -10.89 22.26 -19.22
CA ASP A 184 -10.18 23.36 -18.56
C ASP A 184 -9.52 22.97 -17.23
N LYS A 185 -9.89 21.82 -16.64
CA LYS A 185 -9.38 21.34 -15.33
C LYS A 185 -8.51 20.09 -15.40
N VAL A 186 -8.25 19.59 -16.62
CA VAL A 186 -7.44 18.38 -16.85
C VAL A 186 -6.06 18.49 -16.21
N GLU A 187 -5.40 19.63 -16.34
CA GLU A 187 -4.03 19.82 -15.84
C GLU A 187 -3.95 19.87 -14.31
N GLN A 188 -4.96 20.41 -13.63
CA GLN A 188 -5.06 20.37 -12.16
C GLN A 188 -5.19 18.93 -11.68
N LEU A 189 -6.03 18.13 -12.33
CA LEU A 189 -6.22 16.74 -11.93
C LEU A 189 -4.97 15.89 -12.19
N LYS A 190 -4.32 16.04 -13.36
CA LYS A 190 -3.01 15.43 -13.61
C LYS A 190 -2.02 15.74 -12.49
N LEU A 191 -1.93 17.02 -12.13
CA LEU A 191 -1.06 17.47 -11.06
C LEU A 191 -1.39 16.82 -9.72
N MET A 192 -2.67 16.67 -9.38
CA MET A 192 -3.10 15.95 -8.18
C MET A 192 -2.69 14.47 -8.22
N HIS A 193 -2.93 13.79 -9.35
CA HIS A 193 -2.59 12.38 -9.52
C HIS A 193 -1.08 12.12 -9.49
N GLU A 194 -0.26 13.08 -9.93
CA GLU A 194 1.20 13.03 -9.79
C GLU A 194 1.66 13.39 -8.37
N PHE A 195 0.96 14.30 -7.70
CA PHE A 195 1.30 14.76 -6.35
C PHE A 195 1.10 13.68 -5.29
N ILE A 196 0.03 12.90 -5.35
CA ILE A 196 -0.32 11.90 -4.33
C ILE A 196 0.76 10.83 -4.12
N PRO A 197 1.28 10.12 -5.14
CA PRO A 197 2.36 9.15 -4.95
C PRO A 197 3.63 9.81 -4.38
N VAL A 198 3.93 11.05 -4.79
CA VAL A 198 5.07 11.82 -4.27
C VAL A 198 4.87 12.15 -2.78
N LEU A 199 3.67 12.59 -2.38
CA LEU A 199 3.31 12.83 -0.99
C LEU A 199 3.45 11.56 -0.16
N ILE A 200 2.86 10.44 -0.61
CA ILE A 200 2.91 9.17 0.13
C ILE A 200 4.36 8.74 0.35
N ASN A 201 5.23 8.91 -0.64
CA ASN A 201 6.63 8.49 -0.54
C ASN A 201 7.46 9.43 0.37
N ASN A 202 7.29 10.74 0.20
CA ASN A 202 8.10 11.76 0.86
C ASN A 202 7.64 12.08 2.29
N ASP A 203 6.39 11.81 2.64
CA ASP A 203 5.91 12.00 4.01
C ASP A 203 6.76 11.18 4.99
N LYS A 204 7.05 11.76 6.15
CA LYS A 204 7.96 11.20 7.16
C LYS A 204 7.20 11.00 8.47
N PRO A 205 7.66 10.12 9.38
CA PRO A 205 7.04 9.95 10.68
C PRO A 205 6.85 11.32 11.37
N PRO A 206 5.67 11.58 11.95
CA PRO A 206 4.59 10.63 12.24
C PRO A 206 3.50 10.52 11.14
N TYR A 207 3.83 10.79 9.88
CA TYR A 207 3.01 10.49 8.70
C TYR A 207 1.64 11.18 8.64
N TYR A 208 1.53 12.42 9.12
CA TYR A 208 0.24 13.12 9.19
C TYR A 208 -0.49 13.19 7.84
N LEU A 209 0.24 13.51 6.77
CA LEU A 209 -0.35 13.69 5.44
C LEU A 209 -0.80 12.37 4.82
N SER A 210 0.12 11.43 4.69
CA SER A 210 -0.12 10.14 4.05
C SER A 210 -1.13 9.31 4.85
N SER A 211 -1.01 9.27 6.19
CA SER A 211 -1.94 8.50 7.02
C SER A 211 -3.39 8.94 6.85
N TRP A 212 -3.65 10.25 6.83
CA TRP A 212 -4.98 10.80 6.63
C TRP A 212 -5.47 10.55 5.21
N LEU A 213 -4.67 10.93 4.20
CA LEU A 213 -5.06 10.81 2.80
C LEU A 213 -5.37 9.36 2.40
N CYS A 214 -4.46 8.44 2.69
CA CYS A 214 -4.63 7.02 2.38
C CYS A 214 -5.80 6.40 3.15
N TYR A 215 -6.04 6.83 4.40
CA TYR A 215 -7.20 6.37 5.17
C TYR A 215 -8.50 6.82 4.50
N GLN A 216 -8.59 8.09 4.08
CA GLN A 216 -9.77 8.60 3.35
C GLN A 216 -9.97 7.86 2.03
N ILE A 217 -8.91 7.70 1.23
CA ILE A 217 -8.97 6.98 -0.05
C ILE A 217 -9.42 5.53 0.15
N LEU A 218 -8.90 4.83 1.15
CA LEU A 218 -9.23 3.43 1.38
C LEU A 218 -10.66 3.25 1.89
N ASN A 219 -11.13 4.11 2.80
CA ASN A 219 -12.41 3.92 3.50
C ASN A 219 -13.57 4.68 2.84
N GLU A 220 -13.42 5.95 2.48
CA GLU A 220 -14.51 6.75 1.89
C GLU A 220 -14.83 6.34 0.45
N ASN A 221 -13.83 5.89 -0.30
CA ASN A 221 -14.06 5.36 -1.64
C ASN A 221 -14.53 3.89 -1.63
N GLU A 222 -14.63 3.25 -0.46
CA GLU A 222 -14.97 1.83 -0.31
C GLU A 222 -14.06 0.94 -1.16
N CYS A 223 -12.76 1.22 -1.12
CA CYS A 223 -11.76 0.41 -1.80
C CYS A 223 -11.40 -0.81 -0.96
N ASP A 224 -11.13 -1.94 -1.58
CA ASP A 224 -10.68 -3.15 -0.88
C ASP A 224 -9.20 -3.04 -0.47
N PHE A 225 -8.40 -2.38 -1.31
CA PHE A 225 -7.01 -2.09 -1.02
C PHE A 225 -6.51 -0.84 -1.74
N LEU A 226 -5.38 -0.33 -1.25
CA LEU A 226 -4.64 0.78 -1.82
C LEU A 226 -3.29 0.26 -2.33
N ILE A 227 -2.91 0.61 -3.55
CA ILE A 227 -1.59 0.37 -4.12
C ILE A 227 -0.80 1.68 -4.13
N TYR A 228 0.40 1.68 -3.56
CA TYR A 228 1.24 2.87 -3.48
C TYR A 228 2.73 2.52 -3.60
N PRO A 229 3.61 3.46 -3.99
CA PRO A 229 5.02 3.16 -4.24
C PRO A 229 5.74 2.73 -2.95
N SER A 230 6.72 1.85 -3.12
CA SER A 230 7.73 1.59 -2.10
C SER A 230 8.63 2.79 -1.90
N SER A 231 8.92 3.11 -0.64
CA SER A 231 9.83 4.20 -0.27
C SER A 231 11.29 3.80 -0.22
N VAL A 232 11.56 2.50 -0.36
CA VAL A 232 12.93 1.94 -0.32
C VAL A 232 13.46 1.59 -1.71
N ASN A 233 12.60 1.24 -2.66
CA ASN A 233 12.98 0.92 -4.04
C ASN A 233 11.77 1.10 -4.96
N GLU A 234 11.92 1.89 -6.03
CA GLU A 234 10.88 2.19 -7.01
C GLU A 234 10.39 0.99 -7.83
N GLU A 235 11.11 -0.14 -7.80
CA GLU A 235 10.72 -1.39 -8.47
C GLU A 235 9.67 -2.19 -7.66
N TYR A 236 9.46 -1.85 -6.39
CA TYR A 236 8.50 -2.53 -5.53
C TYR A 236 7.27 -1.67 -5.24
N ASN A 237 6.18 -2.32 -4.87
CA ASN A 237 4.94 -1.65 -4.49
C ASN A 237 4.50 -2.12 -3.11
N ASN A 238 3.85 -1.21 -2.39
CA ASN A 238 3.21 -1.51 -1.13
C ASN A 238 1.70 -1.53 -1.31
N PHE A 239 1.06 -2.32 -0.45
CA PHE A 239 -0.37 -2.50 -0.40
C PHE A 239 -0.84 -2.26 1.03
N ALA A 240 -1.92 -1.48 1.16
CA ALA A 240 -2.70 -1.40 2.39
C ALA A 240 -4.07 -2.00 2.10
N VAL A 241 -4.34 -3.17 2.68
CA VAL A 241 -5.55 -3.95 2.44
C VAL A 241 -6.49 -3.78 3.63
N ASN A 242 -7.78 -3.62 3.34
CA ASN A 242 -8.80 -3.57 4.39
C ASN A 242 -8.84 -4.89 5.18
N PRO A 243 -8.87 -4.85 6.52
CA PRO A 243 -8.94 -6.03 7.38
C PRO A 243 -10.00 -7.07 6.96
N GLU A 244 -11.20 -6.62 6.62
CA GLU A 244 -12.32 -7.48 6.23
C GLU A 244 -12.05 -8.23 4.92
N VAL A 245 -11.29 -7.62 4.01
CA VAL A 245 -10.86 -8.23 2.74
C VAL A 245 -9.83 -9.33 3.02
N VAL A 246 -8.91 -9.09 3.96
CA VAL A 246 -7.94 -10.10 4.37
C VAL A 246 -8.64 -11.29 5.01
N ASP A 247 -9.56 -11.05 5.94
CA ASP A 247 -10.27 -12.13 6.62
C ASP A 247 -11.15 -12.96 5.67
N ALA A 248 -11.71 -12.33 4.64
CA ALA A 248 -12.57 -12.99 3.67
C ALA A 248 -11.81 -13.72 2.54
N PHE A 249 -10.68 -13.15 2.08
CA PHE A 249 -10.06 -13.56 0.81
C PHE A 249 -8.59 -13.94 0.90
N PHE A 250 -7.88 -13.62 1.99
CA PHE A 250 -6.45 -13.93 2.08
C PHE A 250 -6.22 -15.24 2.84
N GLU A 251 -5.37 -16.07 2.29
CA GLU A 251 -4.94 -17.32 2.91
C GLU A 251 -3.43 -17.30 3.14
N LEU A 252 -3.02 -17.56 4.38
CA LEU A 252 -1.61 -17.70 4.73
C LEU A 252 -1.08 -19.03 4.16
N GLU A 253 -0.11 -18.96 3.25
CA GLU A 253 0.51 -20.14 2.64
C GLU A 253 1.66 -20.65 3.51
N LYS A 254 2.62 -19.76 3.80
CA LYS A 254 3.90 -20.14 4.39
C LYS A 254 4.50 -18.98 5.16
N ILE A 255 5.31 -19.28 6.17
CA ILE A 255 6.10 -18.33 6.93
C ILE A 255 7.57 -18.73 6.90
N ILE A 256 8.44 -17.79 6.60
CA ILE A 256 9.89 -17.97 6.69
C ILE A 256 10.38 -17.16 7.88
N LYS A 257 10.89 -17.84 8.90
CA LYS A 257 11.60 -17.20 10.01
C LYS A 257 13.06 -17.04 9.62
N PHE A 258 13.62 -15.84 9.73
CA PHE A 258 15.02 -15.58 9.43
C PHE A 258 15.64 -14.61 10.43
N LYS A 259 16.96 -14.68 10.57
CA LYS A 259 17.75 -13.72 11.33
C LYS A 259 18.55 -12.85 10.38
N VAL A 260 18.53 -11.55 10.63
CA VAL A 260 19.36 -10.58 9.91
C VAL A 260 20.80 -10.68 10.44
N THR A 261 21.76 -11.03 9.60
CA THR A 261 23.15 -11.28 9.99
C THR A 261 24.12 -10.20 9.56
N GLY A 262 23.71 -9.28 8.70
CA GLY A 262 24.52 -8.13 8.31
C GLY A 262 23.81 -7.23 7.31
N ASP A 263 24.40 -6.08 7.10
CA ASP A 263 24.07 -5.09 6.09
C ASP A 263 25.07 -5.19 4.93
N GLY A 264 24.56 -5.17 3.70
CA GLY A 264 25.31 -4.88 2.50
C GLY A 264 24.78 -3.58 1.89
N VAL A 265 25.54 -2.98 0.98
CA VAL A 265 25.04 -1.84 0.19
C VAL A 265 23.81 -2.32 -0.59
N GLY A 266 22.62 -1.82 -0.24
CA GLY A 266 21.36 -2.21 -0.87
C GLY A 266 20.90 -3.65 -0.61
N SER A 267 21.51 -4.38 0.32
CA SER A 267 21.15 -5.78 0.60
C SER A 267 21.20 -6.11 2.10
N VAL A 268 20.41 -7.10 2.51
CA VAL A 268 20.38 -7.60 3.89
C VAL A 268 20.87 -9.05 3.86
N LYS A 269 21.84 -9.42 4.69
CA LYS A 269 22.22 -10.83 4.79
C LYS A 269 21.24 -11.55 5.70
N LEU A 270 20.61 -12.60 5.18
CA LEU A 270 19.63 -13.39 5.92
C LEU A 270 20.22 -14.76 6.24
N ARG A 271 20.00 -15.22 7.46
CA ARG A 271 20.18 -16.63 7.83
C ARG A 271 18.81 -17.24 8.05
N ASN A 272 18.46 -18.20 7.19
CA ASN A 272 17.21 -18.93 7.30
C ASN A 272 17.14 -19.70 8.63
N GLY A 273 15.95 -19.67 9.23
CA GLY A 273 15.64 -20.28 10.52
C GLY A 273 14.68 -21.45 10.33
N ASN A 274 13.43 -21.29 10.78
CA ASN A 274 12.41 -22.33 10.66
C ASN A 274 11.38 -21.93 9.60
N ILE A 275 10.75 -22.93 8.99
CA ILE A 275 9.62 -22.75 8.08
C ILE A 275 8.33 -23.05 8.82
N GLY A 276 7.38 -22.12 8.77
CA GLY A 276 6.03 -22.29 9.29
C GLY A 276 5.07 -22.63 8.16
N GLU A 277 4.31 -23.70 8.33
CA GLU A 277 3.28 -24.17 7.38
C GLU A 277 1.92 -24.19 8.07
N VAL A 278 0.85 -23.93 7.32
CA VAL A 278 -0.51 -23.93 7.86
C VAL A 278 -1.10 -25.34 7.80
N VAL A 279 -1.32 -25.94 8.97
CA VAL A 279 -1.94 -27.26 9.15
C VAL A 279 -3.12 -27.11 10.10
N ASN A 280 -4.33 -27.46 9.66
CA ASN A 280 -5.56 -27.37 10.46
C ASN A 280 -5.74 -25.99 11.14
N ASN A 281 -5.61 -24.92 10.35
CA ASN A 281 -5.76 -23.53 10.81
C ASN A 281 -4.74 -23.10 11.89
N ARG A 282 -3.60 -23.79 11.98
CA ARG A 282 -2.48 -23.47 12.87
C ARG A 282 -1.17 -23.46 12.12
N VAL A 283 -0.24 -22.64 12.57
CA VAL A 283 1.12 -22.64 12.06
C VAL A 283 1.93 -23.70 12.79
N VAL A 284 2.50 -24.64 12.03
CA VAL A 284 3.43 -25.65 12.52
C VAL A 284 4.80 -25.31 11.98
N TYR A 285 5.79 -25.18 12.86
CA TYR A 285 7.16 -24.89 12.48
C TYR A 285 7.96 -26.18 12.32
N ARG A 286 8.66 -26.30 11.20
CA ARG A 286 9.71 -27.30 10.98
C ARG A 286 11.08 -26.65 10.78
N PRO A 287 12.18 -27.37 11.05
CA PRO A 287 13.50 -26.93 10.62
C PRO A 287 13.55 -26.72 9.12
N TYR A 288 14.37 -25.76 8.69
CA TYR A 288 14.73 -25.57 7.30
C TYR A 288 15.39 -26.81 6.68
N ASP A 289 15.10 -27.08 5.41
CA ASP A 289 15.77 -28.12 4.63
C ASP A 289 16.06 -27.65 3.18
N ASN A 290 16.79 -28.48 2.42
CA ASN A 290 17.26 -28.12 1.07
C ASN A 290 16.12 -27.90 0.06
N SER A 291 14.90 -28.39 0.31
CA SER A 291 13.77 -28.14 -0.58
C SER A 291 13.28 -26.69 -0.49
N ASP A 292 13.55 -26.03 0.64
CA ASP A 292 13.20 -24.63 0.86
C ASP A 292 14.15 -23.66 0.14
N ASP A 293 15.40 -24.06 -0.16
CA ASP A 293 16.37 -23.23 -0.90
C ASP A 293 15.75 -22.77 -2.23
N ASN A 294 15.26 -23.71 -3.04
CA ASN A 294 14.67 -23.43 -4.35
C ASN A 294 13.45 -22.50 -4.24
N PHE A 295 12.63 -22.68 -3.21
CA PHE A 295 11.45 -21.86 -2.99
C PHE A 295 11.85 -20.42 -2.59
N ILE A 296 12.77 -20.28 -1.64
CA ILE A 296 13.23 -18.97 -1.16
C ILE A 296 13.93 -18.22 -2.29
N ASP A 297 14.81 -18.88 -3.03
CA ASP A 297 15.46 -18.31 -4.21
C ASP A 297 14.45 -17.89 -5.28
N SER A 298 13.31 -18.56 -5.38
CA SER A 298 12.26 -18.18 -6.33
C SER A 298 11.54 -16.88 -5.96
N ILE A 299 11.39 -16.58 -4.67
CA ILE A 299 10.61 -15.43 -4.18
C ILE A 299 11.47 -14.20 -3.83
N LEU A 300 12.79 -14.40 -3.65
CA LEU A 300 13.75 -13.34 -3.35
C LEU A 300 14.48 -12.79 -4.60
N LYS A 301 14.20 -13.32 -5.79
CA LYS A 301 14.64 -12.73 -7.07
C LYS A 301 13.83 -11.49 -7.39
#